data_AF-A0A943I485-F1
#
_entry.id   AF-A0A943I485-F1
#
_cell.length_a   1.000
_cell.length_b   1.000
_cell.length_c   1.000
_cell.angle_alpha   90.00
_cell.angle_beta   90.00
_cell.angle_gamma   90.00
#
_symmetry.space_group_name_H-M   'P 1'
#
loop_
_entity.id
_entity.type
_entity.pdbx_description
1 polymer ?
#
loop_
_entity_poly.entity_id
_entity_poly.type
_entity_poly.pdbx_seq_one_letter_code
_entity_poly.pdbx_strand_id
1 'polypeptide(L)'
;MAKIDMMLYKEIGKILKRERLNKEMSLDQLVESINNIKTKSTLKRYEDGKSRIDMDVLPIVCKALNINYVDVIKEAENEVDFHNSNNSSLGDYVKNVSYLKDKPELLELYEDIIANDQLVLLFDKAKKLSPEDLEQVLKIIDTFNKETR
;
A
#
# COMPACT_ATOMS: atom_id res chain seq x y z
N MET A 1 17.05 2.30 -6.86
CA MET A 1 15.90 3.20 -6.59
C MET A 1 14.75 2.35 -6.06
N ALA A 2 14.24 2.62 -4.87
CA ALA A 2 13.19 1.80 -4.27
C ALA A 2 11.82 2.19 -4.85
N LYS A 3 11.15 1.24 -5.51
CA LYS A 3 9.76 1.42 -6.02
C LYS A 3 8.78 1.83 -4.91
N ILE A 4 9.09 1.44 -3.67
CA ILE A 4 8.35 1.71 -2.44
C ILE A 4 8.16 3.23 -2.22
N ASP A 5 9.22 4.01 -2.45
CA ASP A 5 9.21 5.46 -2.23
C ASP A 5 8.19 6.17 -3.14
N MET A 6 8.04 5.73 -4.39
CA MET A 6 7.11 6.34 -5.35
C MET A 6 5.64 5.97 -5.12
N MET A 7 5.38 4.78 -4.56
CA MET A 7 4.02 4.36 -4.19
C MET A 7 3.49 5.19 -3.02
N LEU A 8 4.33 5.44 -2.01
CA LEU A 8 3.96 6.28 -0.86
C LEU A 8 3.53 7.69 -1.31
N TYR A 9 4.32 8.37 -2.14
CA TYR A 9 3.93 9.70 -2.63
C TYR A 9 2.65 9.70 -3.46
N LYS A 10 2.32 8.60 -4.14
CA LYS A 10 1.08 8.47 -4.88
C LYS A 10 -0.13 8.38 -3.94
N GLU A 11 -0.02 7.61 -2.86
CA GLU A 11 -1.10 7.53 -1.87
C GLU A 11 -1.27 8.84 -1.10
N ILE A 12 -0.17 9.50 -0.70
CA ILE A 12 -0.22 10.86 -0.13
C ILE A 12 -0.93 11.82 -1.09
N GLY A 13 -0.58 11.81 -2.38
CA GLY A 13 -1.21 12.65 -3.40
C GLY A 13 -2.72 12.46 -3.50
N LYS A 14 -3.19 11.20 -3.48
CA LYS A 14 -4.63 10.89 -3.50
C LYS A 14 -5.35 11.42 -2.26
N ILE A 15 -4.77 11.25 -1.07
CA ILE A 15 -5.33 11.74 0.19
C ILE A 15 -5.47 13.27 0.13
N LEU A 16 -4.41 13.98 -0.29
CA LEU A 16 -4.45 15.43 -0.43
C LEU A 16 -5.57 15.90 -1.39
N LYS A 17 -5.71 15.20 -2.53
CA LYS A 17 -6.78 15.47 -3.50
C LYS A 17 -8.17 15.26 -2.90
N ARG A 18 -8.37 14.15 -2.17
CA ARG A 18 -9.63 13.83 -1.47
C ARG A 18 -9.98 14.94 -0.48
N GLU A 19 -9.06 15.30 0.41
CA GLU A 19 -9.31 16.31 1.44
C GLU A 19 -9.56 17.70 0.84
N ARG A 20 -8.85 18.06 -0.22
CA ARG A 20 -9.10 19.30 -0.96
C ARG A 20 -10.52 19.34 -1.54
N LEU A 21 -10.95 18.26 -2.19
CA LEU A 21 -12.29 18.18 -2.80
C LEU A 21 -13.41 18.12 -1.75
N ASN A 22 -13.20 17.44 -0.62
CA ASN A 22 -14.14 17.43 0.50
C ASN A 22 -14.39 18.83 1.09
N LYS A 23 -13.44 19.75 0.89
CA LYS A 23 -13.53 21.15 1.31
C LYS A 23 -13.98 22.08 0.18
N GLU A 24 -14.38 21.53 -0.96
CA GLU A 24 -14.78 22.27 -2.17
C GLU A 24 -13.70 23.26 -2.63
N MET A 25 -12.44 23.01 -2.29
CA MET A 25 -11.31 23.89 -2.56
C MET A 25 -10.76 23.58 -3.96
N SER A 26 -10.64 24.60 -4.81
CA SER A 26 -9.95 24.48 -6.10
C SER A 26 -8.43 24.42 -5.93
N LEU A 27 -7.71 23.98 -6.95
CA LEU A 27 -6.24 24.03 -6.93
C LEU A 27 -5.71 25.47 -6.85
N ASP A 28 -6.40 26.44 -7.45
CA ASP A 28 -5.98 27.85 -7.40
C ASP A 28 -6.12 28.39 -5.96
N GLN A 29 -7.24 28.08 -5.29
CA GLN A 29 -7.42 28.41 -3.87
C GLN A 29 -6.37 27.73 -2.97
N LEU A 30 -6.02 26.48 -3.26
CA LEU A 30 -4.96 25.79 -2.52
C LEU A 30 -3.60 26.50 -2.72
N VAL A 31 -3.25 26.89 -3.95
CA VAL A 31 -2.05 27.67 -4.25
C VAL A 31 -2.00 28.97 -3.44
N GLU A 32 -3.12 29.70 -3.37
CA GLU A 32 -3.22 30.93 -2.58
C GLU A 32 -3.03 30.65 -1.08
N SER A 33 -3.68 29.61 -0.54
CA SER A 33 -3.62 29.26 0.88
C SER A 33 -2.23 28.82 1.38
N ILE A 34 -1.38 28.34 0.48
CA ILE A 34 0.03 28.01 0.77
C ILE A 34 0.98 29.17 0.46
N ASN A 35 0.48 30.39 0.30
CA ASN A 35 1.26 31.59 -0.06
C ASN A 35 2.01 31.46 -1.39
N ASN A 36 1.42 30.80 -2.39
CA ASN A 36 1.98 30.67 -3.74
C ASN A 36 3.37 30.00 -3.81
N ILE A 37 3.78 29.25 -2.78
CA ILE A 37 5.08 28.55 -2.76
C ILE A 37 5.21 27.51 -3.88
N LYS A 38 4.09 26.97 -4.38
CA LYS A 38 4.01 26.02 -5.49
C LYS A 38 2.94 26.44 -6.49
N THR A 39 3.17 26.10 -7.75
CA THR A 39 2.23 26.36 -8.84
C THR A 39 1.10 25.34 -8.88
N LYS A 40 -0.04 25.73 -9.48
CA LYS A 40 -1.18 24.83 -9.76
C LYS A 40 -0.76 23.53 -10.46
N SER A 41 0.12 23.64 -11.45
CA SER A 41 0.66 22.48 -12.18
C SER A 41 1.45 21.54 -11.26
N THR A 42 2.19 22.09 -10.30
CA THR A 42 2.97 21.29 -9.35
C THR A 42 2.08 20.57 -8.36
N LEU A 43 1.11 21.27 -7.75
CA LEU A 43 0.14 20.65 -6.85
C LEU A 43 -0.70 19.58 -7.57
N LYS A 44 -1.09 19.82 -8.83
CA LYS A 44 -1.75 18.80 -9.65
C LYS A 44 -0.88 17.55 -9.83
N ARG A 45 0.43 17.71 -10.08
CA ARG A 45 1.34 16.56 -10.22
C ARG A 45 1.50 15.80 -8.91
N TYR A 46 1.50 16.48 -7.77
CA TYR A 46 1.46 15.83 -6.46
C TYR A 46 0.19 15.01 -6.29
N GLU A 47 -0.98 15.62 -6.52
CA GLU A 47 -2.28 14.95 -6.39
C GLU A 47 -2.48 13.77 -7.35
N ASP A 48 -1.90 13.85 -8.56
CA ASP A 48 -1.94 12.77 -9.54
C ASP A 48 -0.86 11.70 -9.29
N GLY A 49 0.01 11.86 -8.27
CA GLY A 49 1.13 10.95 -7.99
C GLY A 49 2.20 10.91 -9.09
N LYS A 50 2.33 11.99 -9.87
CA LYS A 50 3.28 12.11 -11.01
C LYS A 50 4.62 12.70 -10.61
N SER A 51 4.76 13.21 -9.39
CA SER A 51 6.02 13.68 -8.82
C SER A 51 6.05 13.48 -7.32
N ARG A 52 7.26 13.34 -6.76
CA ARG A 52 7.47 13.36 -5.31
C ARG A 52 7.02 14.69 -4.73
N ILE A 53 6.52 14.64 -3.49
CA ILE A 53 6.14 15.82 -2.73
C ILE A 53 7.37 16.24 -1.92
N ASP A 54 7.70 17.53 -1.95
CA ASP A 54 8.83 18.02 -1.17
C ASP A 54 8.45 17.99 0.34
N MET A 55 9.34 17.46 1.18
CA MET A 55 9.04 17.18 2.60
C MET A 55 8.80 18.45 3.43
N ASP A 56 9.35 19.58 3.00
CA ASP A 56 9.09 20.92 3.56
C ASP A 56 7.73 21.47 3.13
N VAL A 57 7.20 21.04 1.98
CA VAL A 57 5.93 21.50 1.41
C VAL A 57 4.74 20.72 1.96
N LEU A 58 4.89 19.41 2.21
CA LEU A 58 3.79 18.56 2.68
C LEU A 58 3.11 19.13 3.95
N PRO A 59 3.82 19.52 5.02
CA PRO A 59 3.19 20.09 6.21
C PRO A 59 2.42 21.38 5.92
N ILE A 60 2.89 22.20 4.97
CA ILE A 60 2.26 23.47 4.60
C ILE A 60 0.93 23.19 3.88
N VAL A 61 0.91 22.24 2.94
CA VAL A 61 -0.31 21.83 2.23
C VAL A 61 -1.31 21.21 3.21
N CYS A 62 -0.88 20.32 4.10
CA CYS A 62 -1.75 19.73 5.12
C CYS A 62 -2.34 20.80 6.05
N LYS A 63 -1.53 21.77 6.48
CA LYS A 63 -2.01 22.90 7.30
C LYS A 63 -3.06 23.73 6.56
N ALA A 64 -2.84 24.03 5.27
CA ALA A 64 -3.81 24.76 4.44
C ALA A 64 -5.13 23.98 4.26
N LEU A 65 -5.05 22.66 4.21
CA LEU A 65 -6.21 21.77 4.20
C LEU A 65 -6.78 21.52 5.60
N ASN A 66 -6.21 22.07 6.68
CA ASN A 66 -6.61 21.80 8.06
C ASN A 66 -6.67 20.29 8.39
N ILE A 67 -5.63 19.55 7.99
CA ILE A 67 -5.41 18.14 8.30
C ILE A 67 -4.01 17.95 8.89
N ASN A 68 -3.82 16.88 9.66
CA ASN A 68 -2.53 16.55 10.24
C ASN A 68 -1.67 15.76 9.25
N TYR A 69 -0.46 16.25 8.97
CA TYR A 69 0.45 15.59 8.03
C TYR A 69 0.91 14.20 8.52
N VAL A 70 0.99 13.99 9.83
CA VAL A 70 1.37 12.69 10.41
C VAL A 70 0.30 11.65 10.10
N ASP A 71 -0.97 12.03 10.23
CA ASP A 71 -2.10 11.13 9.94
C ASP A 71 -2.16 10.81 8.44
N VAL A 72 -1.85 11.78 7.56
CA VAL A 72 -1.74 11.57 6.11
C VAL A 72 -0.63 10.58 5.76
N ILE A 73 0.55 10.70 6.39
CA ILE A 73 1.67 9.77 6.16
C ILE A 73 1.26 8.37 6.62
N LYS A 74 0.70 8.25 7.83
CA LYS A 74 0.29 6.96 8.38
C LYS A 74 -0.81 6.28 7.54
N GLU A 75 -1.79 7.04 7.06
CA GLU A 75 -2.81 6.53 6.15
C GLU A 75 -2.19 6.05 4.83
N ALA A 76 -1.28 6.84 4.23
CA ALA A 76 -0.59 6.45 3.01
C ALA A 76 0.30 5.20 3.20
N GLU A 77 0.99 5.08 4.33
CA GLU A 77 1.77 3.89 4.68
C GLU A 77 0.86 2.66 4.78
N ASN A 78 -0.25 2.75 5.50
CA ASN A 78 -1.22 1.66 5.59
C ASN A 78 -1.77 1.23 4.23
N GLU A 79 -2.05 2.18 3.32
CA GLU A 79 -2.52 1.88 1.96
C GLU A 79 -1.41 1.24 1.10
N VAL A 80 -0.16 1.68 1.25
CA VAL A 80 0.99 1.03 0.60
C VAL A 80 1.20 -0.37 1.15
N ASP A 81 1.09 -0.56 2.46
CA ASP A 81 1.22 -1.87 3.13
C ASP A 81 0.07 -2.80 2.74
N PHE A 82 -1.15 -2.28 2.58
CA PHE A 82 -2.29 -3.02 2.03
C PHE A 82 -2.10 -3.35 0.55
N HIS A 83 -1.52 -2.46 -0.25
CA HIS A 83 -1.14 -2.77 -1.64
C HIS A 83 0.05 -3.74 -1.75
N ASN A 84 0.92 -3.77 -0.74
CA ASN A 84 1.96 -4.77 -0.57
C ASN A 84 1.39 -6.10 -0.05
N SER A 85 0.31 -6.13 0.73
CA SER A 85 -0.37 -7.39 1.06
C SER A 85 -1.09 -7.98 -0.16
N ASN A 86 -1.62 -7.13 -1.04
CA ASN A 86 -2.11 -7.51 -2.37
C ASN A 86 -0.98 -7.81 -3.40
N ASN A 87 0.28 -7.54 -3.06
CA ASN A 87 1.48 -8.05 -3.71
C ASN A 87 2.33 -8.80 -2.68
N SER A 88 1.69 -9.64 -1.85
CA SER A 88 2.44 -10.46 -0.89
C SER A 88 3.51 -11.22 -1.67
N SER A 89 4.61 -11.57 -1.02
CA SER A 89 5.61 -12.47 -1.60
C SER A 89 5.01 -13.82 -2.06
N LEU A 90 3.80 -14.13 -1.59
CA LEU A 90 2.97 -15.28 -1.97
C LEU A 90 1.99 -14.99 -3.12
N GLY A 91 2.06 -13.81 -3.76
CA GLY A 91 1.19 -13.41 -4.86
C GLY A 91 0.03 -12.49 -4.45
N ASP A 92 -1.00 -12.45 -5.30
CA ASP A 92 -2.19 -11.61 -5.13
C ASP A 92 -3.11 -12.24 -4.06
N TYR A 93 -3.17 -11.60 -2.88
CA TYR A 93 -3.92 -12.11 -1.73
C TYR A 93 -5.39 -12.43 -2.08
N VAL A 94 -6.08 -11.52 -2.78
CA VAL A 94 -7.49 -11.70 -3.13
C VAL A 94 -7.66 -12.89 -4.07
N LYS A 95 -6.76 -13.08 -5.03
CA LYS A 95 -6.78 -14.26 -5.91
C LYS A 95 -6.49 -15.54 -5.15
N ASN A 96 -5.50 -15.54 -4.27
CA ASN A 96 -5.12 -16.72 -3.48
C ASN A 96 -6.26 -17.16 -2.57
N VAL A 97 -6.88 -16.23 -1.83
CA VAL A 97 -8.04 -16.53 -0.96
C VAL A 97 -9.21 -17.06 -1.79
N SER A 98 -9.51 -16.43 -2.93
CA SER A 98 -10.58 -16.89 -3.83
C SER A 98 -10.32 -18.29 -4.39
N TYR A 99 -9.06 -18.62 -4.70
CA TYR A 99 -8.65 -19.93 -5.21
C TYR A 99 -8.66 -21.02 -4.13
N LEU A 100 -8.28 -20.67 -2.90
CA LEU A 100 -8.19 -21.59 -1.76
C LEU A 100 -9.49 -21.72 -0.96
N LYS A 101 -10.54 -20.95 -1.28
CA LYS A 101 -11.82 -20.94 -0.54
C LYS A 101 -12.44 -22.33 -0.32
N ASP A 102 -12.24 -23.25 -1.27
CA ASP A 102 -12.81 -24.60 -1.24
C ASP A 102 -11.87 -25.61 -0.53
N LYS A 103 -10.74 -25.15 0.02
CA LYS A 103 -9.68 -25.92 0.70
C LYS A 103 -9.36 -25.28 2.07
N PRO A 104 -10.25 -25.39 3.07
CA PRO A 104 -10.17 -24.62 4.32
C PRO A 104 -8.86 -24.86 5.09
N GLU A 105 -8.33 -26.08 5.13
CA GLU A 105 -7.04 -26.39 5.79
C GLU A 105 -5.86 -25.62 5.16
N LEU A 106 -5.85 -25.46 3.83
CA LEU A 106 -4.79 -24.73 3.14
C LEU A 106 -4.98 -23.22 3.25
N LEU A 107 -6.22 -22.75 3.34
CA LEU A 107 -6.54 -21.35 3.53
C LEU A 107 -6.11 -20.88 4.93
N GLU A 108 -6.42 -21.66 5.97
CA GLU A 108 -6.00 -21.37 7.35
C GLU A 108 -4.47 -21.31 7.45
N LEU A 109 -3.77 -22.31 6.90
CA LEU A 109 -2.30 -22.32 6.87
C LEU A 109 -1.72 -21.13 6.10
N TYR A 110 -2.37 -20.72 5.00
CA TYR A 110 -1.96 -19.54 4.24
C TYR A 110 -2.12 -18.24 5.05
N GLU A 111 -3.24 -18.09 5.77
CA GLU A 111 -3.49 -16.95 6.65
C GLU A 111 -2.49 -16.89 7.81
N ASP A 112 -2.15 -18.03 8.41
CA ASP A 112 -1.13 -18.15 9.46
C ASP A 112 0.27 -17.73 8.98
N ILE A 113 0.63 -18.09 7.75
CA ILE A 113 1.92 -17.69 7.14
C ILE A 113 1.93 -16.18 6.88
N ILE A 114 0.84 -15.61 6.35
CA ILE A 114 0.71 -14.16 6.10
C ILE A 114 0.79 -13.37 7.41
N ALA A 115 0.25 -13.91 8.50
CA ALA A 115 0.32 -13.28 9.83
C ALA A 115 1.73 -13.29 10.45
N ASN A 116 2.69 -14.00 9.87
CA ASN A 116 4.05 -14.11 10.36
C ASN A 116 5.08 -13.49 9.38
N ASP A 117 5.50 -12.26 9.68
CA ASP A 117 6.44 -11.48 8.87
C ASP A 117 7.73 -12.23 8.49
N GLN A 118 8.26 -13.09 9.38
CA GLN A 118 9.48 -13.84 9.11
C GLN A 118 9.25 -14.94 8.06
N LEU A 119 8.09 -15.58 8.09
CA LEU A 119 7.73 -16.61 7.11
C LEU A 119 7.47 -15.96 5.76
N VAL A 120 6.74 -14.85 5.70
CA VAL A 120 6.51 -14.09 4.45
C VAL A 120 7.83 -13.74 3.76
N LEU A 121 8.85 -13.33 4.53
CA LEU A 121 10.18 -13.00 4.00
C LEU A 121 10.89 -14.18 3.31
N LEU A 122 10.63 -15.42 3.72
CA LEU A 122 11.19 -16.61 3.08
C LEU A 122 10.67 -16.75 1.64
N PHE A 123 9.39 -16.43 1.44
CA PHE A 123 8.76 -16.44 0.14
C PHE A 123 9.17 -15.24 -0.72
N ASP A 124 9.61 -14.13 -0.12
CA ASP A 124 10.08 -12.94 -0.85
C ASP A 124 11.34 -13.19 -1.70
N LYS A 125 12.18 -14.13 -1.23
CA LYS A 125 13.38 -14.55 -1.95
C LYS A 125 13.08 -15.55 -3.07
N ALA A 126 11.93 -16.22 -3.03
CA ALA A 126 11.41 -17.02 -4.12
C ALA A 126 10.62 -16.10 -5.07
N LYS A 127 10.78 -16.23 -6.39
CA LYS A 127 10.04 -15.38 -7.34
C LYS A 127 8.52 -15.49 -7.13
N LYS A 128 7.78 -14.46 -7.58
CA LYS A 128 6.30 -14.42 -7.61
C LYS A 128 5.70 -15.77 -8.00
N LEU A 129 5.02 -16.41 -7.05
CA LEU A 129 4.32 -17.68 -7.24
C LEU A 129 2.93 -17.44 -7.85
N SER A 130 2.50 -18.34 -8.74
CA SER A 130 1.10 -18.42 -9.13
C SER A 130 0.26 -19.07 -8.01
N PRO A 131 -1.08 -18.93 -7.99
CA PRO A 131 -1.93 -19.64 -7.02
C PRO A 131 -1.71 -21.16 -7.02
N GLU A 132 -1.43 -21.74 -8.19
CA GLU A 132 -1.12 -23.15 -8.35
C GLU A 132 0.23 -23.53 -7.71
N ASP A 133 1.27 -22.71 -7.92
CA ASP A 133 2.59 -22.95 -7.30
C ASP A 133 2.52 -22.79 -5.78
N LEU A 134 1.75 -21.80 -5.31
CA LEU A 134 1.50 -21.57 -3.89
C LEU A 134 0.81 -22.77 -3.25
N GLU A 135 -0.23 -23.32 -3.88
CA GLU A 135 -0.92 -24.52 -3.38
C GLU A 135 0.07 -25.69 -3.19
N GLN A 136 0.99 -25.90 -4.13
CA GLN A 136 1.99 -26.98 -4.01
C GLN A 136 2.90 -26.78 -2.80
N VAL A 137 3.35 -25.55 -2.55
CA VAL A 137 4.18 -25.26 -1.38
C VAL A 137 3.40 -25.45 -0.08
N LEU A 138 2.14 -24.99 -0.03
CA LEU A 138 1.27 -25.17 1.13
C LEU A 138 1.04 -26.66 1.43
N LYS A 139 0.82 -27.49 0.41
CA LYS A 139 0.70 -28.95 0.58
C LYS A 139 1.96 -29.61 1.13
N ILE A 140 3.14 -29.16 0.70
CA ILE A 140 4.41 -29.66 1.24
C ILE A 140 4.48 -29.32 2.74
N ILE A 141 4.20 -28.08 3.12
CA ILE A 141 4.23 -27.63 4.53
C ILE A 141 3.20 -28.41 5.37
N ASP A 142 1.97 -28.56 4.86
CA ASP A 142 0.90 -29.30 5.52
C ASP A 142 1.27 -30.77 5.74
N THR A 143 1.91 -31.41 4.76
CA THR A 143 2.40 -32.79 4.87
C THR A 143 3.43 -32.92 6.00
N PHE A 144 4.42 -32.01 6.06
CA PHE A 144 5.42 -32.03 7.14
C PHE A 144 4.80 -31.82 8.53
N ASN A 145 3.82 -30.91 8.65
CA ASN A 145 3.12 -30.66 9.91
C ASN A 145 2.28 -31.86 10.37
N LYS A 146 1.71 -32.63 9.43
CA LYS A 146 0.98 -33.86 9.72
C LYS A 146 1.90 -35.01 10.13
N GLU A 147 3.12 -35.07 9.61
CA GLU A 147 4.12 -36.10 9.99
C GLU A 147 4.82 -35.83 11.33
N THR A 148 4.82 -34.57 11.81
CA THR A 148 5.44 -34.17 13.09
C THR A 148 4.47 -34.08 14.27
N ARG A 149 3.17 -34.35 14.05
CA ARG A 149 2.15 -34.50 15.09
C ARG A 149 1.93 -35.97 15.45
#